data_AF-A0A1N5WFV7-F1
#
_entry.id   AF-A0A1N5WFV7-F1
#
_cell.length_a   1.000
_cell.length_b   1.000
_cell.length_c   1.000
_cell.angle_alpha   90.00
_cell.angle_beta   90.00
_cell.angle_gamma   90.00
#
_symmetry.space_group_name_H-M   'P 1'
#
loop_
_entity.id
_entity.type
_entity.pdbx_description
1 polymer ?
#
loop_
_entity_poly.entity_id
_entity_poly.type
_entity_poly.pdbx_seq_one_letter_code
_entity_poly.pdbx_strand_id
1 'polypeptide(L)'
;MAKRINSIKVVHFDETTENGVRTQQASVLIEIEGERPKLIQGTQVLKGDVNGKHTISYTIFNGRNIGKATYSINTMEKNENDSKLKIVGISEGKVCCGNSKPIDTTLVVPNKTYSSNDPSIQCDICQELVKEICEELADGIPSDEICADVCVAGAGDICLLFVETLIGYLICLSICASLCALAIEEITDYGCSVGAEYICQKVGVC
;
A
#
# COMPACT_ATOMS: atom_id res chain seq x y z
N MET A 1 -16.39 -15.51 -2.39
CA MET A 1 -17.00 -14.31 -2.99
C MET A 1 -16.22 -13.13 -2.48
N ALA A 2 -15.48 -12.47 -3.35
CA ALA A 2 -14.74 -11.27 -3.01
C ALA A 2 -15.70 -10.15 -2.56
N LYS A 3 -15.23 -9.30 -1.64
CA LYS A 3 -16.04 -8.25 -1.03
C LYS A 3 -15.69 -6.91 -1.66
N ARG A 4 -16.70 -6.19 -2.13
CA ARG A 4 -16.53 -4.89 -2.79
C ARG A 4 -16.21 -3.80 -1.78
N ILE A 5 -15.38 -2.86 -2.20
CA ILE A 5 -15.08 -1.64 -1.46
C ILE A 5 -16.21 -0.66 -1.77
N ASN A 6 -17.00 -0.29 -0.76
CA ASN A 6 -18.13 0.63 -0.93
C ASN A 6 -17.67 2.08 -0.89
N SER A 7 -16.80 2.41 0.07
CA SER A 7 -16.28 3.77 0.22
C SER A 7 -14.94 3.80 0.95
N ILE A 8 -14.12 4.78 0.60
CA ILE A 8 -12.90 5.16 1.32
C ILE A 8 -12.96 6.65 1.54
N LYS A 9 -12.83 7.07 2.80
CA LYS A 9 -12.90 8.48 3.18
C LYS A 9 -11.78 8.82 4.13
N VAL A 10 -10.93 9.77 3.76
CA VAL A 10 -9.98 10.34 4.71
C VAL A 10 -10.73 11.31 5.60
N VAL A 11 -10.88 10.93 6.87
CA VAL A 11 -11.64 11.71 7.86
C VAL A 11 -10.76 12.75 8.55
N HIS A 12 -9.45 12.55 8.53
CA HIS A 12 -8.48 13.47 9.10
C HIS A 12 -7.12 13.29 8.41
N PHE A 13 -6.46 14.40 8.11
CA PHE A 13 -5.06 14.44 7.69
C PHE A 13 -4.43 15.74 8.18
N ASP A 14 -3.36 15.62 8.94
CA ASP A 14 -2.53 16.73 9.40
C ASP A 14 -1.07 16.46 9.08
N GLU A 15 -0.34 17.52 8.73
CA GLU A 15 1.10 17.49 8.52
C GLU A 15 1.78 18.62 9.29
N THR A 16 2.85 18.29 10.00
CA THR A 16 3.71 19.26 10.68
C THR A 16 5.17 19.01 10.33
N THR A 17 5.96 20.08 10.30
CA THR A 17 7.42 19.98 10.14
C THR A 17 8.11 20.78 11.23
N GLU A 18 8.88 20.10 12.06
CA GLU A 18 9.64 20.71 13.16
C GLU A 18 11.09 20.24 13.12
N ASN A 19 12.05 21.16 13.16
CA ASN A 19 13.49 20.85 13.15
C ASN A 19 13.92 19.88 12.02
N GLY A 20 13.31 20.01 10.83
CA GLY A 20 13.59 19.13 9.68
C GLY A 20 12.99 17.73 9.79
N VAL A 21 12.16 17.47 10.80
CA VAL A 21 11.38 16.23 10.95
C VAL A 21 9.95 16.50 10.47
N ARG A 22 9.51 15.79 9.45
CA ARG A 22 8.13 15.85 8.96
C ARG A 22 7.31 14.77 9.65
N THR A 23 6.19 15.16 10.25
CA THR A 23 5.25 14.24 10.90
C THR A 23 3.89 14.36 10.23
N GLN A 24 3.35 13.25 9.77
CA GLN A 24 2.02 13.16 9.19
C GLN A 24 1.14 12.31 10.10
N GLN A 25 -0.13 12.71 10.22
CA GLN A 25 -1.16 11.94 10.92
C GLN A 25 -2.36 11.83 10.00
N ALA A 26 -2.93 10.64 9.91
CA ALA A 26 -4.08 10.39 9.06
C ALA A 26 -5.07 9.44 9.74
N SER A 27 -6.34 9.63 9.44
CA SER A 27 -7.39 8.67 9.76
C SER A 27 -8.26 8.44 8.53
N VAL A 28 -8.48 7.17 8.19
CA VAL A 28 -9.23 6.75 7.01
C VAL A 28 -10.35 5.81 7.44
N LEU A 29 -11.57 6.16 7.05
CA LEU A 29 -12.76 5.33 7.21
C LEU A 29 -12.97 4.53 5.92
N ILE A 30 -13.12 3.22 6.06
CA ILE A 30 -13.26 2.29 4.95
C ILE A 30 -14.49 1.43 5.17
N GLU A 31 -15.34 1.36 4.16
CA GLU A 31 -16.55 0.56 4.15
C GLU A 31 -16.41 -0.52 3.09
N ILE A 32 -16.47 -1.77 3.53
CA ILE A 32 -16.41 -2.96 2.66
C ILE A 32 -17.73 -3.69 2.83
N GLU A 33 -18.30 -4.16 1.72
CA GLU A 33 -19.57 -4.87 1.71
C GLU A 33 -19.56 -6.07 2.67
N GLY A 34 -20.59 -6.18 3.51
CA GLY A 34 -20.72 -7.25 4.49
C GLY A 34 -19.76 -7.15 5.68
N GLU A 35 -19.03 -6.04 5.85
CA GLU A 35 -18.16 -5.78 6.99
C GLU A 35 -18.62 -4.55 7.80
N ARG A 36 -18.21 -4.50 9.08
CA ARG A 36 -18.37 -3.26 9.85
C ARG A 36 -17.39 -2.22 9.32
N PRO A 37 -17.78 -0.92 9.24
CA PRO A 37 -16.86 0.14 8.86
C PRO A 37 -15.58 0.10 9.69
N LYS A 38 -14.44 0.22 9.00
CA LYS A 38 -13.11 0.17 9.60
C LYS A 38 -12.54 1.58 9.66
N LEU A 39 -12.14 2.02 10.85
CA LEU A 39 -11.33 3.22 11.01
C LEU A 39 -9.88 2.79 11.18
N ILE A 40 -9.03 3.12 10.20
CA ILE A 40 -7.58 2.96 10.31
C ILE A 40 -6.94 4.32 10.55
N GLN A 41 -5.99 4.37 11.46
CA GLN A 41 -5.28 5.57 11.83
C GLN A 41 -3.80 5.32 11.72
N GLY A 42 -3.05 6.32 11.29
CA GLY A 42 -1.61 6.19 11.16
C GLY A 42 -0.89 7.48 11.50
N THR A 43 0.31 7.33 12.03
CA THR A 43 1.30 8.38 12.17
C THR A 43 2.54 7.97 11.39
N GLN A 44 3.07 8.87 10.57
CA GLN A 44 4.32 8.72 9.85
C GLN A 44 5.28 9.81 10.31
N VAL A 45 6.51 9.44 10.61
CA VAL A 45 7.59 10.38 10.94
C VAL A 45 8.71 10.18 9.93
N LEU A 46 9.00 11.20 9.12
CA LEU A 46 10.14 11.23 8.21
C LEU A 46 11.28 12.08 8.78
N LYS A 47 12.49 11.54 8.74
CA LYS A 47 13.72 12.19 9.18
C LYS A 47 14.81 12.06 8.12
N GLY A 48 15.46 13.17 7.77
CA GLY A 48 16.56 13.17 6.79
C GLY A 48 16.16 13.78 5.46
N ASP A 49 16.95 13.51 4.42
CA ASP A 49 16.74 14.07 3.09
C ASP A 49 15.93 13.10 2.21
N VAL A 50 14.72 13.51 1.83
CA VAL A 50 13.82 12.75 0.93
C VAL A 50 14.40 12.55 -0.47
N ASN A 51 15.39 13.34 -0.87
CA ASN A 51 16.11 13.16 -2.13
C ASN A 51 17.39 12.33 -1.96
N GLY A 52 17.72 11.93 -0.74
CA GLY A 52 18.91 11.16 -0.41
C GLY A 52 18.60 10.05 0.58
N LYS A 53 19.27 10.08 1.74
CA LYS A 53 19.03 9.12 2.83
C LYS A 53 18.06 9.70 3.84
N HIS A 54 16.99 8.95 4.10
CA HIS A 54 16.04 9.30 5.14
C HIS A 54 15.48 8.05 5.82
N THR A 55 14.83 8.25 6.96
CA THR A 55 14.15 7.21 7.72
C THR A 55 12.68 7.55 7.81
N ILE A 56 11.83 6.55 7.60
CA ILE A 56 10.38 6.63 7.80
C ILE A 56 10.01 5.68 8.95
N SER A 57 9.34 6.21 9.95
CA SER A 57 8.74 5.43 11.03
C SER A 57 7.22 5.52 10.97
N TYR A 58 6.56 4.37 10.97
CA TYR A 58 5.12 4.23 11.00
C TYR A 58 4.62 3.75 12.36
N THR A 59 3.47 4.26 12.78
CA THR A 59 2.63 3.63 13.80
C THR A 59 1.21 3.62 13.28
N ILE A 60 0.62 2.43 13.16
CA ILE A 60 -0.70 2.21 12.56
C ILE A 60 -1.59 1.53 13.60
N PHE A 61 -2.83 1.99 13.70
CA PHE A 61 -3.86 1.46 14.56
C PHE A 61 -5.14 1.21 13.76
N ASN A 62 -5.69 0.00 13.84
CA ASN A 62 -6.90 -0.41 13.11
C ASN A 62 -8.11 -0.63 14.01
N GLY A 63 -8.14 0.01 15.19
CA GLY A 63 -9.18 -0.19 16.20
C GLY A 63 -8.97 -1.40 17.12
N ARG A 64 -8.11 -2.36 16.74
CA ARG A 64 -7.85 -3.59 17.51
C ARG A 64 -6.39 -3.84 17.82
N ASN A 65 -5.54 -3.65 16.82
CA ASN A 65 -4.10 -3.92 16.92
C ASN A 65 -3.33 -2.60 16.72
N ILE A 66 -2.09 -2.56 17.24
CA ILE A 66 -1.08 -1.56 16.90
C ILE A 66 0.07 -2.25 16.14
N GLY A 67 0.50 -1.65 15.03
CA GLY A 67 1.65 -2.05 14.25
C GLY A 67 2.60 -0.88 14.12
N LYS A 68 3.88 -1.18 14.04
CA LYS A 68 4.95 -0.20 13.90
C LYS A 68 5.87 -0.66 12.80
N ALA A 69 6.41 0.24 12.02
CA ALA A 69 7.46 -0.11 11.07
C ALA A 69 8.51 0.98 11.07
N THR A 70 9.76 0.63 10.84
CA THR A 70 10.83 1.60 10.61
C THR A 70 11.65 1.18 9.42
N TYR A 71 11.74 2.09 8.44
CA TYR A 71 12.42 1.89 7.18
C TYR A 71 13.50 2.94 6.99
N SER A 72 14.71 2.49 6.69
CA SER A 72 15.76 3.32 6.11
C SER A 72 15.62 3.29 4.60
N ILE A 73 15.47 4.46 4.00
CA ILE A 73 15.25 4.66 2.58
C ILE A 73 16.46 5.40 2.02
N ASN A 74 16.99 4.87 0.93
CA ASN A 74 18.06 5.50 0.15
C ASN A 74 17.59 5.64 -1.28
N THR A 75 17.33 6.88 -1.71
CA THR A 75 17.00 7.21 -3.09
C THR A 75 18.20 6.96 -3.97
N MET A 76 18.09 6.00 -4.89
CA MET A 76 19.16 5.63 -5.82
C MET A 76 19.11 6.46 -7.09
N GLU A 77 17.91 6.65 -7.63
CA GLU A 77 17.63 7.39 -8.87
C GLU A 77 16.30 8.12 -8.67
N LYS A 78 16.18 9.33 -9.22
CA LYS A 78 14.95 10.14 -9.12
C LYS A 78 14.74 10.94 -10.40
N ASN A 79 13.61 10.70 -11.05
CA ASN A 79 13.17 11.40 -12.26
C ASN A 79 11.87 12.17 -11.98
N GLU A 80 11.29 12.79 -13.01
CA GLU A 80 10.03 13.52 -12.86
C GLU A 80 8.86 12.59 -12.49
N ASN A 81 8.84 11.36 -13.01
CA ASN A 81 7.72 10.43 -12.84
C ASN A 81 7.91 9.42 -11.71
N ASP A 82 9.15 9.00 -11.44
CA ASP A 82 9.47 7.90 -10.54
C ASP A 82 10.74 8.13 -9.70
N SER A 83 10.85 7.38 -8.61
CA SER A 83 12.06 7.24 -7.82
C SER A 83 12.38 5.77 -7.61
N LYS A 84 13.65 5.41 -7.80
CA LYS A 84 14.16 4.08 -7.44
C LYS A 84 14.69 4.13 -6.03
N LEU A 85 14.04 3.41 -5.12
CA LEU A 85 14.34 3.44 -3.70
C LEU A 85 14.94 2.11 -3.25
N LYS A 86 16.02 2.18 -2.48
CA LYS A 86 16.46 1.04 -1.65
C LYS A 86 15.83 1.18 -0.27
N ILE A 87 15.07 0.16 0.14
CA ILE A 87 14.35 0.14 1.42
C ILE A 87 14.90 -1.00 2.27
N VAL A 88 15.35 -0.67 3.47
CA VAL A 88 15.81 -1.64 4.47
C VAL A 88 15.18 -1.33 5.81
N GLY A 89 14.59 -2.31 6.47
CA GLY A 89 13.97 -2.07 7.77
C GLY A 89 13.27 -3.27 8.39
N ILE A 90 12.45 -2.98 9.37
CA ILE A 90 11.66 -3.97 10.09
C ILE A 90 10.23 -3.46 10.29
N SER A 91 9.27 -4.32 10.00
CA SER A 91 7.87 -4.14 10.40
C SER A 91 7.63 -4.98 11.65
N GLU A 92 7.00 -4.40 12.67
CA GLU A 92 6.76 -4.97 13.99
C GLU A 92 5.25 -4.91 14.33
N GLY A 93 4.73 -5.98 14.94
CA GLY A 93 3.38 -6.00 15.50
C GLY A 93 2.28 -6.53 14.57
N LYS A 94 1.07 -6.68 15.13
CA LYS A 94 -0.04 -7.46 14.54
C LYS A 94 -1.01 -6.68 13.64
N VAL A 95 -0.79 -5.38 13.40
CA VAL A 95 -1.67 -4.63 12.48
C VAL A 95 -1.47 -5.06 11.04
N CYS A 96 -0.25 -5.48 10.71
CA CYS A 96 0.09 -6.03 9.41
C CYS A 96 0.80 -7.37 9.59
N CYS A 97 0.00 -8.43 9.75
CA CYS A 97 0.36 -9.78 9.29
C CYS A 97 1.60 -10.48 9.92
N GLY A 98 1.65 -10.58 11.25
CA GLY A 98 2.50 -11.56 11.95
C GLY A 98 3.89 -11.04 12.36
N ASN A 99 4.73 -11.93 12.88
CA ASN A 99 6.01 -11.61 13.57
C ASN A 99 6.91 -10.67 12.76
N SER A 100 7.77 -9.93 13.47
CA SER A 100 8.63 -8.92 12.86
C SER A 100 9.45 -9.49 11.70
N LYS A 101 9.14 -9.05 10.47
CA LYS A 101 9.86 -9.49 9.27
C LYS A 101 10.85 -8.40 8.84
N PRO A 102 12.14 -8.74 8.68
CA PRO A 102 13.09 -7.84 8.05
C PRO A 102 12.73 -7.65 6.58
N ILE A 103 12.91 -6.42 6.09
CA ILE A 103 12.71 -6.03 4.69
C ILE A 103 14.06 -5.52 4.17
N ASP A 104 14.45 -6.00 2.99
CA ASP A 104 15.61 -5.55 2.24
C ASP A 104 15.27 -5.66 0.75
N THR A 105 14.80 -4.56 0.14
CA THR A 105 14.27 -4.57 -1.23
C THR A 105 14.64 -3.29 -1.97
N THR A 106 14.55 -3.34 -3.31
CA THR A 106 14.71 -2.19 -4.20
C THR A 106 13.48 -2.12 -5.07
N LEU A 107 12.79 -0.99 -5.08
CA LEU A 107 11.55 -0.82 -5.81
C LEU A 107 11.47 0.56 -6.47
N VAL A 108 10.70 0.64 -7.54
CA VAL A 108 10.41 1.90 -8.25
C VAL A 108 9.09 2.41 -7.74
N VAL A 109 9.11 3.54 -7.03
CA VAL A 109 7.89 4.22 -6.58
C VAL A 109 7.52 5.34 -7.55
N PRO A 110 6.24 5.56 -7.84
CA PRO A 110 5.80 6.76 -8.53
C PRO A 110 6.05 7.99 -7.63
N ASN A 111 6.53 9.08 -8.23
CA ASN A 111 6.71 10.38 -7.55
C ASN A 111 5.37 11.12 -7.41
N LYS A 112 4.35 10.41 -6.95
CA LYS A 112 3.00 10.92 -6.83
C LYS A 112 2.73 11.35 -5.40
N THR A 113 2.42 12.62 -5.23
CA THR A 113 1.90 13.13 -3.96
C THR A 113 0.39 13.02 -3.99
N TYR A 114 -0.16 12.14 -3.16
CA TYR A 114 -1.60 11.96 -3.08
C TYR A 114 -2.23 13.05 -2.22
N SER A 115 -3.24 13.71 -2.77
CA SER A 115 -4.14 14.51 -1.93
C SER A 115 -4.94 13.58 -1.02
N SER A 116 -5.42 14.09 0.11
CA SER A 116 -6.16 13.27 1.07
C SER A 116 -7.46 12.69 0.52
N ASN A 117 -8.03 13.23 -0.55
CA ASN A 117 -9.24 12.70 -1.17
C ASN A 117 -9.00 12.30 -2.63
N ASP A 118 -7.77 11.97 -3.00
CA ASP A 118 -7.45 11.59 -4.38
C ASP A 118 -8.15 10.26 -4.73
N PRO A 119 -9.16 10.27 -5.64
CA PRO A 119 -9.88 9.07 -6.01
C PRO A 119 -9.00 8.08 -6.78
N SER A 120 -7.88 8.53 -7.36
CA SER A 120 -7.01 7.65 -8.13
C SER A 120 -6.25 6.66 -7.27
N ILE A 121 -6.11 6.87 -5.96
CA ILE A 121 -5.32 6.00 -5.08
C ILE A 121 -5.74 4.54 -5.21
N GLN A 122 -7.06 4.28 -5.27
CA GLN A 122 -7.58 2.91 -5.41
C GLN A 122 -7.24 2.31 -6.77
N CYS A 123 -7.35 3.11 -7.83
CA CYS A 123 -6.96 2.72 -9.18
C CYS A 123 -5.45 2.40 -9.25
N ASP A 124 -4.60 3.27 -8.68
CA ASP A 124 -3.16 3.10 -8.65
C ASP A 124 -2.77 1.82 -7.88
N ILE A 125 -3.33 1.60 -6.68
CA ILE A 125 -3.11 0.36 -5.90
C ILE A 125 -3.55 -0.86 -6.70
N CYS A 126 -4.73 -0.81 -7.33
CA CYS A 126 -5.23 -1.92 -8.12
C CYS A 126 -4.33 -2.25 -9.30
N GLN A 127 -3.86 -1.24 -10.03
CA GLN A 127 -3.05 -1.48 -11.21
C GLN A 127 -1.71 -2.13 -10.84
N GLU A 128 -1.08 -1.68 -9.76
CA GLU A 128 0.16 -2.31 -9.28
C GLU A 128 -0.10 -3.72 -8.74
N LEU A 129 -1.22 -3.95 -8.02
CA LEU A 129 -1.64 -5.29 -7.62
C LEU A 129 -1.82 -6.23 -8.81
N VAL A 130 -2.51 -5.80 -9.87
CA VAL A 130 -2.76 -6.63 -11.05
C VAL A 130 -1.46 -7.01 -11.75
N LYS A 131 -0.48 -6.11 -11.81
CA LYS A 131 0.84 -6.43 -12.38
C LYS A 131 1.51 -7.56 -11.59
N GLU A 132 1.64 -7.41 -10.26
CA GLU A 132 2.24 -8.45 -9.42
C GLU A 132 1.46 -9.77 -9.48
N ILE A 133 0.12 -9.74 -9.40
CA ILE A 133 -0.71 -10.95 -9.52
C ILE A 133 -0.44 -11.67 -10.84
N CYS A 134 -0.32 -10.93 -11.94
CA CYS A 134 -0.06 -11.50 -13.25
C CYS A 134 1.35 -12.08 -13.38
N GLU A 135 2.35 -11.49 -12.72
CA GLU A 135 3.71 -12.03 -12.63
C GLU A 135 3.71 -13.33 -11.83
N GLU A 136 3.09 -13.36 -10.64
CA GLU A 136 3.01 -14.55 -9.79
C GLU A 136 2.24 -15.70 -10.46
N LEU A 137 1.16 -15.39 -11.19
CA LEU A 137 0.44 -16.38 -11.99
C LEU A 137 1.30 -16.94 -13.14
N ALA A 138 2.14 -16.11 -13.76
CA ALA A 138 3.06 -16.55 -14.81
C ALA A 138 4.17 -17.47 -14.27
N ASP A 139 4.59 -17.22 -13.01
CA ASP A 139 5.52 -18.07 -12.27
C ASP A 139 4.88 -19.34 -11.69
N GLY A 140 3.55 -19.48 -11.86
CA GLY A 140 2.80 -20.68 -11.50
C GLY A 140 2.38 -20.75 -10.04
N ILE A 141 2.37 -19.62 -9.33
CA ILE A 141 1.88 -19.55 -7.95
C ILE A 141 0.35 -19.75 -7.93
N PRO A 142 -0.18 -20.60 -7.01
CA PRO A 142 -1.62 -20.78 -6.86
C PRO A 142 -2.34 -19.49 -6.49
N SER A 143 -3.47 -19.22 -7.14
CA SER A 143 -4.23 -17.98 -6.93
C SER A 143 -4.69 -17.74 -5.49
N ASP A 144 -4.89 -18.80 -4.71
CA ASP A 144 -5.26 -18.72 -3.29
C ASP A 144 -4.09 -18.37 -2.36
N GLU A 145 -2.85 -18.44 -2.87
CA GLU A 145 -1.63 -18.06 -2.16
C GLU A 145 -1.17 -16.63 -2.51
N ILE A 146 -1.40 -16.17 -3.75
CA ILE A 146 -0.93 -14.87 -4.26
C ILE A 146 -1.30 -13.69 -3.35
N CYS A 147 -2.56 -13.58 -2.91
CA CYS A 147 -2.96 -12.45 -2.08
C CYS A 147 -2.29 -12.44 -0.71
N ALA A 148 -1.88 -13.61 -0.19
CA ALA A 148 -1.11 -13.68 1.03
C ALA A 148 0.35 -13.27 0.82
N ASP A 149 0.90 -13.45 -0.38
CA ASP A 149 2.27 -13.05 -0.71
C ASP A 149 2.38 -11.56 -1.03
N VAL A 150 1.46 -11.04 -1.86
CA VAL A 150 1.49 -9.65 -2.35
C VAL A 150 1.01 -8.63 -1.31
N CYS A 151 0.10 -9.02 -0.40
CA CYS A 151 -0.49 -8.11 0.58
C CYS A 151 0.10 -8.20 2.00
N VAL A 152 1.11 -9.04 2.22
CA VAL A 152 1.72 -9.22 3.55
C VAL A 152 3.07 -8.52 3.61
N ALA A 153 3.26 -7.72 4.67
CA ALA A 153 4.54 -7.08 5.01
C ALA A 153 5.74 -8.05 4.86
N GLY A 154 6.65 -7.74 3.93
CA GLY A 154 7.75 -8.58 3.49
C GLY A 154 8.39 -8.04 2.19
N ALA A 155 9.17 -8.87 1.49
CA ALA A 155 9.79 -8.46 0.22
C ALA A 155 8.76 -8.22 -0.91
N GLY A 156 7.55 -8.78 -0.81
CA GLY A 156 6.44 -8.64 -1.76
C GLY A 156 5.31 -7.71 -1.31
N ASP A 157 5.49 -6.89 -0.26
CA ASP A 157 4.44 -5.98 0.21
C ASP A 157 4.21 -4.84 -0.79
N ILE A 158 3.17 -4.97 -1.62
CA ILE A 158 2.78 -3.97 -2.61
C ILE A 158 2.57 -2.58 -1.99
N CYS A 159 2.19 -2.52 -0.71
CA CYS A 159 1.95 -1.25 -0.06
C CYS A 159 3.25 -0.45 0.13
N LEU A 160 4.42 -1.08 0.08
CA LEU A 160 5.70 -0.36 0.08
C LEU A 160 5.89 0.56 -1.14
N LEU A 161 5.13 0.39 -2.22
CA LEU A 161 5.08 1.36 -3.33
C LEU A 161 4.58 2.75 -2.86
N PHE A 162 3.83 2.78 -1.75
CA PHE A 162 3.28 3.97 -1.13
C PHE A 162 4.02 4.34 0.16
N VAL A 163 5.22 3.79 0.40
CA VAL A 163 5.98 3.95 1.66
C VAL A 163 6.31 5.41 2.00
N GLU A 164 6.35 6.32 1.03
CA GLU A 164 6.58 7.74 1.29
C GLU A 164 5.29 8.53 1.54
N THR A 165 4.12 7.93 1.29
CA THR A 165 2.81 8.59 1.41
C THR A 165 1.90 7.88 2.42
N LEU A 166 1.74 8.48 3.61
CA LEU A 166 0.96 7.87 4.70
C LEU A 166 -0.46 7.45 4.27
N ILE A 167 -1.20 8.31 3.56
CA ILE A 167 -2.58 8.01 3.15
C ILE A 167 -2.63 6.82 2.18
N GLY A 168 -1.78 6.82 1.15
CA GLY A 168 -1.68 5.71 0.21
C GLY A 168 -1.31 4.39 0.90
N TYR A 169 -0.35 4.45 1.83
CA TYR A 169 0.05 3.29 2.63
C TYR A 169 -1.10 2.75 3.48
N LEU A 170 -1.83 3.62 4.20
CA LEU A 170 -2.97 3.21 5.03
C LEU A 170 -4.12 2.61 4.22
N ILE A 171 -4.44 3.22 3.08
CA ILE A 171 -5.48 2.73 2.18
C ILE A 171 -5.08 1.35 1.66
N CYS A 172 -3.87 1.22 1.11
CA CYS A 172 -3.36 -0.04 0.58
C CYS A 172 -3.43 -1.15 1.63
N LEU A 173 -2.87 -0.94 2.82
CA LEU A 173 -2.87 -1.95 3.89
C LEU A 173 -4.28 -2.42 4.27
N SER A 174 -5.27 -1.55 4.11
CA SER A 174 -6.64 -1.85 4.52
C SER A 174 -7.45 -2.58 3.45
N ILE A 175 -7.16 -2.32 2.17
CA ILE A 175 -7.96 -2.84 1.06
C ILE A 175 -7.25 -3.93 0.25
N CYS A 176 -5.93 -4.10 0.41
CA CYS A 176 -5.10 -4.95 -0.45
C CYS A 176 -5.69 -6.36 -0.61
N ALA A 177 -6.03 -7.05 0.48
CA ALA A 177 -6.55 -8.41 0.39
C ALA A 177 -7.92 -8.49 -0.33
N SER A 178 -8.81 -7.54 -0.06
CA SER A 178 -10.11 -7.47 -0.73
C SER A 178 -9.97 -7.14 -2.21
N LEU A 179 -9.08 -6.22 -2.53
CA LEU A 179 -8.82 -5.76 -3.88
C LEU A 179 -8.10 -6.83 -4.71
N CYS A 180 -7.13 -7.52 -4.12
CA CYS A 180 -6.44 -8.66 -4.73
C CYS A 180 -7.44 -9.79 -5.06
N ALA A 181 -8.33 -10.15 -4.14
CA ALA A 181 -9.35 -11.16 -4.41
C ALA A 181 -10.28 -10.78 -5.56
N LEU A 182 -10.71 -9.51 -5.63
CA LEU A 182 -11.51 -9.01 -6.76
C LEU A 182 -10.72 -9.06 -8.07
N ALA A 183 -9.46 -8.61 -8.05
CA ALA A 183 -8.59 -8.61 -9.22
C ALA A 183 -8.35 -10.03 -9.77
N ILE A 184 -8.14 -11.02 -8.89
CA ILE A 184 -8.00 -12.43 -9.30
C ILE A 184 -9.27 -12.97 -9.96
N GLU A 185 -10.45 -12.64 -9.42
CA GLU A 185 -11.73 -13.02 -10.04
C GLU A 185 -11.82 -12.46 -11.47
N GLU A 186 -11.53 -11.18 -11.67
CA GLU A 186 -11.56 -10.55 -13.00
C GLU A 186 -10.44 -11.05 -13.93
N ILE A 187 -9.23 -11.32 -13.43
CA ILE A 187 -8.13 -11.90 -14.20
C ILE A 187 -8.47 -13.31 -14.66
N THR A 188 -9.20 -14.09 -13.85
CA THR A 188 -9.64 -15.44 -14.24
C THR A 188 -10.61 -15.38 -15.42
N ASP A 189 -11.48 -14.36 -15.45
CA ASP A 189 -12.48 -14.19 -16.51
C ASP A 189 -11.92 -13.60 -17.81
N TYR A 190 -11.00 -12.62 -17.70
CA TYR A 190 -10.51 -11.86 -18.87
C TYR A 190 -9.08 -12.17 -19.27
N GLY A 191 -8.27 -12.72 -18.36
CA GLY A 191 -6.84 -12.96 -18.53
C GLY A 191 -5.98 -11.70 -18.36
N CYS A 192 -4.70 -11.88 -18.02
CA CYS A 192 -3.74 -10.78 -17.82
C CYS A 192 -3.43 -9.95 -19.07
N SER A 193 -3.69 -10.48 -20.27
CA SER A 193 -3.34 -9.83 -21.55
C SER A 193 -4.16 -8.57 -21.86
N VAL A 194 -5.30 -8.38 -21.20
CA VAL A 194 -6.15 -7.19 -21.36
C VAL A 194 -5.58 -5.94 -20.67
N GLY A 195 -4.57 -6.11 -19.81
CA GLY A 195 -3.88 -5.03 -19.11
C GLY A 195 -4.54 -4.63 -17.79
N ALA A 196 -3.72 -4.08 -16.89
CA ALA A 196 -4.09 -3.76 -15.52
C ALA A 196 -5.22 -2.72 -15.40
N GLU A 197 -5.19 -1.68 -16.24
CA GLU A 197 -6.22 -0.64 -16.25
C GLU A 197 -7.61 -1.24 -16.54
N TYR A 198 -7.71 -2.14 -17.53
CA TYR A 198 -8.99 -2.77 -17.88
C TYR A 198 -9.51 -3.66 -16.74
N ILE A 199 -8.64 -4.47 -16.12
CA ILE A 199 -9.01 -5.29 -14.96
C ILE A 199 -9.54 -4.39 -13.83
N CYS A 200 -8.83 -3.30 -13.52
CA CYS A 200 -9.23 -2.41 -12.44
C CYS A 200 -10.52 -1.61 -12.71
N GLN A 201 -10.85 -1.36 -13.98
CA GLN A 201 -12.17 -0.86 -14.39
C GLN A 201 -13.29 -1.87 -14.12
N LYS A 202 -13.02 -3.18 -14.29
CA LYS A 202 -14.01 -4.23 -13.98
C LYS A 202 -14.21 -4.42 -12.49
N VAL A 203 -13.12 -4.31 -11.72
CA VAL A 203 -13.17 -4.25 -10.26
C VAL A 203 -13.98 -3.01 -9.78
N GLY A 204 -13.99 -1.92 -10.56
CA GLY A 204 -14.75 -0.70 -10.28
C GLY A 204 -14.01 0.31 -9.40
N VAL A 205 -12.68 0.28 -9.43
CA VAL A 205 -11.79 1.20 -8.70
C VAL A 205 -11.00 2.12 -9.64
N CYS A 206 -10.96 1.75 -10.92
CA CYS A 206 -10.86 2.65 -12.07
C CYS A 206 -12.21 2.62 -12.80
#